data_AF-V6T7J3-F1
#
_entry.id   AF-V6T7J3-F1
#
_cell.length_a   1.000
_cell.length_b   1.000
_cell.length_c   1.000
_cell.angle_alpha   90.00
_cell.angle_beta   90.00
_cell.angle_gamma   90.00
#
_symmetry.space_group_name_H-M   'P 1'
#
loop_
_entity.id
_entity.type
_entity.pdbx_description
1 polymer ?
#
loop_
_entity_poly.entity_id
_entity_poly.type
_entity_poly.pdbx_seq_one_letter_code
_entity_poly.pdbx_strand_id
1 'polypeptide(L)'
;MRTNRLQAERVRGRREEGPRAHQQAGMHAVSLDTKNASNSLPRAEVVRALNEAGVPKVLVDYIGDFLDLRHSKDVKCEVCGVPQGDPLSMVLFCMAIERLLRRLRERGITFLA
;
A
#
# COMPACT_ATOMS: atom_id res chain seq x y z
N MET A 1 -15.97 32.22 1.35
CA MET A 1 -15.62 31.14 2.31
C MET A 1 -16.82 30.24 2.64
N ARG A 2 -17.34 29.43 1.69
CA ARG A 2 -18.43 28.46 1.93
C ARG A 2 -18.10 27.02 1.50
N THR A 3 -16.96 26.80 0.86
CA THR A 3 -16.57 25.54 0.24
C THR A 3 -15.98 24.50 1.21
N ASN A 4 -15.50 24.92 2.39
CA ASN A 4 -14.86 24.01 3.35
C ASN A 4 -15.83 23.21 4.23
N ARG A 5 -17.05 23.70 4.45
CA ARG A 5 -18.01 23.06 5.37
C ARG A 5 -18.64 21.81 4.76
N LEU A 6 -18.92 21.84 3.45
CA LEU A 6 -19.51 20.71 2.70
C LEU A 6 -18.52 19.54 2.52
N GLN A 7 -17.21 19.81 2.42
CA GLN A 7 -16.21 18.74 2.39
C GLN A 7 -15.97 18.13 3.78
N ALA A 8 -15.97 18.95 4.84
CA ALA A 8 -15.88 18.47 6.21
C ALA A 8 -17.10 17.60 6.61
N GLU A 9 -18.31 17.98 6.17
CA GLU A 9 -19.53 17.20 6.41
C GLU A 9 -19.58 15.90 5.57
N ARG A 10 -19.03 15.87 4.35
CA ARG A 10 -18.86 14.62 3.57
C ARG A 10 -17.89 13.62 4.20
N VAL A 11 -16.86 14.11 4.90
CA VAL A 11 -15.91 13.26 5.63
C VAL A 11 -16.51 12.81 6.98
N ARG A 12 -17.35 13.64 7.60
CA ARG A 12 -18.03 13.31 8.86
C ARG A 12 -19.21 12.35 8.66
N GLY A 13 -19.99 12.49 7.59
CA GLY A 13 -21.09 11.59 7.24
C GLY A 13 -20.64 10.15 6.93
N ARG A 14 -19.37 9.94 6.54
CA ARG A 14 -18.78 8.60 6.37
C ARG A 14 -18.22 7.98 7.65
N ARG A 15 -18.20 8.71 8.78
CA ARG A 15 -17.73 8.20 10.07
C ARG A 15 -18.85 7.74 11.01
N GLU A 16 -20.11 8.07 10.72
CA GLU A 16 -21.25 7.66 11.56
C GLU A 16 -21.82 6.28 11.20
N GLU A 17 -21.37 5.66 10.10
CA GLU A 17 -21.57 4.23 9.85
C GLU A 17 -20.54 3.39 10.61
N GLY A 18 -20.61 3.46 11.94
CA GLY A 18 -20.00 2.50 12.83
C GLY A 18 -20.64 1.09 12.70
N PRO A 19 -20.12 0.08 13.41
CA PRO A 19 -19.85 -1.30 12.93
C PRO A 19 -21.04 -2.19 12.52
N ARG A 20 -22.27 -1.68 12.51
CA ARG A 20 -23.49 -2.52 12.47
C ARG A 20 -23.92 -2.97 11.08
N ALA A 21 -23.34 -2.41 10.01
CA ALA A 21 -23.73 -2.74 8.63
C ALA A 21 -23.03 -3.98 8.03
N HIS A 22 -22.07 -4.60 8.74
CA HIS A 22 -21.17 -5.61 8.15
C HIS A 22 -21.32 -7.03 8.74
N GLN A 23 -22.36 -7.28 9.53
CA GLN A 23 -22.63 -8.59 10.11
C GLN A 23 -23.76 -9.28 9.35
N GLN A 24 -23.41 -10.01 8.29
CA GLN A 24 -24.19 -11.20 7.95
C GLN A 24 -23.90 -12.26 9.03
N ALA A 25 -24.89 -13.09 9.37
CA ALA A 25 -24.76 -14.07 10.44
C ALA A 25 -23.47 -14.89 10.30
N GLY A 26 -22.53 -14.73 11.24
CA GLY A 26 -21.23 -15.41 11.26
C GLY A 26 -20.07 -14.74 10.53
N MET A 27 -20.25 -13.59 9.85
CA MET A 27 -19.18 -12.85 9.18
C MET A 27 -18.88 -11.52 9.87
N HIS A 28 -17.59 -11.18 10.01
CA HIS A 28 -17.13 -9.91 10.59
C HIS A 28 -16.18 -9.24 9.60
N ALA A 29 -16.51 -8.02 9.16
CA ALA A 29 -15.61 -7.23 8.35
C ALA A 29 -14.63 -6.44 9.24
N VAL A 30 -13.36 -6.41 8.84
CA VAL A 30 -12.32 -5.62 9.49
C VAL A 30 -11.71 -4.70 8.45
N SER A 31 -11.69 -3.39 8.75
CA SER A 31 -11.00 -2.40 7.92
C SER A 31 -9.56 -2.23 8.40
N LEU A 32 -8.60 -2.35 7.49
CA LEU A 32 -7.18 -2.15 7.77
C LEU A 32 -6.67 -1.00 6.90
N ASP A 33 -6.04 -0.01 7.53
CA ASP A 33 -5.35 1.08 6.84
C ASP A 33 -3.90 1.12 7.30
N THR A 34 -2.96 1.14 6.35
CA THR A 34 -1.54 1.14 6.67
C THR A 34 -1.03 2.57 6.73
N LYS A 35 -0.67 3.01 7.92
CA LYS A 35 -0.07 4.33 8.12
C LYS A 35 1.16 4.50 7.21
N ASN A 36 1.16 5.58 6.43
CA ASN A 36 2.28 5.97 5.56
C ASN A 36 2.72 4.86 4.57
N ALA A 37 1.76 4.10 4.03
CA ALA A 37 1.99 2.85 3.28
C ALA A 37 3.12 2.95 2.23
N SER A 38 3.12 3.97 1.37
CA SER A 38 4.13 4.13 0.32
C SER A 38 5.54 4.30 0.87
N ASN A 39 5.71 4.95 2.02
CA ASN A 39 7.02 5.17 2.64
C ASN A 39 7.44 4.01 3.56
N SER A 40 6.46 3.22 4.03
CA SER A 40 6.68 2.12 4.96
C SER A 40 6.85 0.76 4.28
N LEU A 41 6.68 0.66 2.96
CA LEU A 41 6.83 -0.60 2.22
C LEU A 41 8.28 -1.13 2.28
N PRO A 42 8.57 -2.33 2.79
CA PRO A 42 9.94 -2.85 2.80
C PRO A 42 10.49 -3.07 1.38
N ARG A 43 11.67 -2.50 1.05
CA ARG A 43 12.27 -2.66 -0.30
C ARG A 43 12.61 -4.11 -0.62
N ALA A 44 12.95 -4.91 0.39
CA ALA A 44 13.16 -6.35 0.23
C ALA A 44 11.94 -7.09 -0.32
N GLU A 45 10.71 -6.63 0.02
CA GLU A 45 9.48 -7.21 -0.53
C GLU A 45 9.30 -6.84 -2.01
N VAL A 46 9.73 -5.65 -2.42
CA VAL A 46 9.75 -5.23 -3.84
C VAL A 46 10.72 -6.09 -4.63
N VAL A 47 11.97 -6.23 -4.15
CA VAL A 47 12.98 -7.07 -4.79
C VAL A 47 12.50 -8.52 -4.89
N ARG A 48 11.90 -9.07 -3.82
CA ARG A 48 11.35 -10.42 -3.84
C ARG A 48 10.19 -10.57 -4.84
N ALA A 49 9.31 -9.56 -4.95
CA ALA A 49 8.23 -9.54 -5.95
C ALA A 49 8.77 -9.59 -7.37
N LEU A 50 9.78 -8.76 -7.67
CA LEU A 50 10.40 -8.70 -8.99
C LEU A 50 11.08 -10.03 -9.35
N ASN A 51 11.82 -10.62 -8.41
CA ASN A 51 12.47 -11.91 -8.61
C ASN A 51 11.46 -13.04 -8.86
N GLU A 52 10.38 -13.12 -8.07
CA GLU A 52 9.32 -14.12 -8.29
C GLU A 52 8.55 -13.91 -9.59
N ALA A 53 8.47 -12.67 -10.08
CA ALA A 53 7.91 -12.35 -11.40
C ALA A 53 8.87 -12.65 -12.57
N GLY A 54 10.08 -13.15 -12.29
CA GLY A 54 11.07 -13.47 -13.33
C GLY A 54 11.69 -12.25 -14.00
N VAL A 55 11.66 -11.08 -13.34
CA VAL A 55 12.28 -9.86 -13.88
C VAL A 55 13.79 -10.05 -14.02
N PRO A 56 14.40 -9.73 -15.17
CA PRO A 56 15.84 -9.84 -15.36
C PRO A 56 16.64 -9.09 -14.30
N LYS A 57 17.72 -9.70 -13.80
CA LYS A 57 18.57 -9.14 -12.73
C LYS A 57 18.99 -7.69 -12.99
N VAL A 58 19.36 -7.36 -14.23
CA VAL A 58 19.73 -5.98 -14.62
C VAL A 58 18.64 -4.95 -14.34
N LEU A 59 17.37 -5.32 -14.53
CA LEU A 59 16.23 -4.44 -14.22
C LEU A 59 15.95 -4.40 -12.73
N VAL A 60 16.14 -5.51 -12.01
CA VAL A 60 16.02 -5.54 -10.55
C VAL A 60 17.07 -4.63 -9.91
N ASP A 61 18.32 -4.71 -10.38
CA ASP A 61 19.42 -3.86 -9.93
C ASP A 61 19.12 -2.37 -10.22
N TYR A 62 18.67 -2.06 -11.44
CA TYR A 62 18.25 -0.69 -11.82
C TYR A 62 17.14 -0.15 -10.90
N ILE A 63 16.13 -0.96 -10.59
CA ILE A 63 15.05 -0.56 -9.67
C ILE A 63 15.60 -0.38 -8.25
N GLY A 64 16.54 -1.23 -7.82
CA GLY A 64 17.25 -1.07 -6.56
C GLY A 64 17.93 0.29 -6.47
N ASP A 65 18.74 0.64 -7.46
CA ASP A 65 19.42 1.93 -7.56
C ASP A 65 18.42 3.10 -7.56
N PHE A 66 17.33 2.99 -8.34
CA PHE A 66 16.25 3.99 -8.35
C PHE A 66 15.65 4.23 -6.96
N LEU A 67 15.43 3.17 -6.18
CA LEU A 67 14.88 3.29 -4.83
C LEU A 67 15.91 3.85 -3.83
N ASP A 68 17.19 3.48 -3.98
CA ASP A 68 18.29 3.85 -3.09
C ASP A 68 18.76 5.30 -3.30
N LEU A 69 18.80 5.77 -4.54
CA LEU A 69 19.24 7.13 -4.91
C LEU A 69 18.20 8.22 -4.63
N ARG A 70 17.26 7.98 -3.70
CA ARG A 70 16.33 9.02 -3.24
C ARG A 70 17.06 10.06 -2.40
N HIS A 71 17.52 11.11 -3.07
CA HIS A 71 18.13 12.28 -2.43
C HIS A 71 17.07 13.24 -1.86
N SER A 72 16.35 12.83 -0.81
CA SER A 72 15.51 13.75 -0.05
C SER A 72 16.06 13.95 1.36
N LYS A 73 16.38 15.20 1.70
CA LYS A 73 16.82 15.58 3.06
C LYS A 73 15.72 15.38 4.11
N ASP A 74 14.47 15.37 3.67
CA ASP A 74 13.28 15.30 4.52
C ASP A 74 12.80 13.86 4.78
N VAL A 75 13.37 12.87 4.08
CA VAL A 75 12.98 11.46 4.21
C VAL A 75 14.21 10.60 4.45
N LYS A 76 14.43 10.20 5.71
CA LYS A 76 15.38 9.14 6.05
C LYS A 76 14.86 7.81 5.49
N CYS A 77 15.23 7.48 4.26
CA CYS A 77 14.63 6.41 3.47
C CYS A 77 15.68 5.32 3.16
N GLU A 78 16.22 4.69 4.20
CA GLU A 78 17.36 3.77 4.00
C GLU A 78 16.92 2.33 3.69
N VAL A 79 15.74 1.88 4.14
CA VAL A 79 15.32 0.47 4.00
C VAL A 79 13.89 0.25 3.46
N CYS A 80 13.07 1.30 3.43
CA CYS A 80 11.66 1.23 3.05
C CYS A 80 11.26 2.30 2.04
N GLY A 81 10.17 2.01 1.35
CA GLY A 81 9.33 2.93 0.61
C GLY A 81 9.56 2.92 -0.90
N VAL A 82 8.58 3.51 -1.59
CA VAL A 82 8.61 3.88 -3.00
C VAL A 82 8.26 5.37 -3.12
N PRO A 83 8.88 6.14 -4.03
CA PRO A 83 8.64 7.58 -4.14
C PRO A 83 7.21 7.92 -4.58
N GLN A 84 6.50 8.73 -3.80
CA GLN A 84 5.16 9.18 -4.17
C GLN A 84 5.22 10.16 -5.35
N GLY A 85 4.35 9.96 -6.34
CA GLY A 85 4.31 10.78 -7.56
C GLY A 85 5.18 10.25 -8.70
N ASP A 86 6.01 9.23 -8.47
CA ASP A 86 6.73 8.55 -9.54
C ASP A 86 5.85 7.50 -10.24
N PRO A 87 5.85 7.41 -11.58
CA PRO A 87 5.03 6.45 -12.32
C PRO A 87 5.30 4.98 -11.97
N LEU A 88 6.54 4.63 -11.64
CA LEU A 88 6.94 3.26 -11.34
C LEU A 88 6.53 2.84 -9.93
N SER A 89 6.41 3.78 -9.00
CA SER A 89 6.15 3.48 -7.59
C SER A 89 4.86 2.73 -7.34
N MET A 90 3.78 3.05 -8.08
CA MET A 90 2.50 2.38 -7.86
C MET A 90 2.57 0.90 -8.24
N VAL A 91 3.22 0.57 -9.37
CA VAL A 91 3.35 -0.83 -9.78
C VAL A 91 4.25 -1.60 -8.81
N LEU A 92 5.36 -1.01 -8.34
CA LEU A 92 6.23 -1.63 -7.34
C LEU A 92 5.50 -1.88 -6.02
N PHE A 93 4.67 -0.92 -5.59
CA PHE A 93 3.82 -1.07 -4.41
C PHE A 93 2.83 -2.23 -4.59
N CYS A 94 2.07 -2.24 -5.69
CA CYS A 94 1.10 -3.30 -5.98
C CYS A 94 1.77 -4.67 -6.09
N MET A 95 2.93 -4.79 -6.72
CA MET A 95 3.67 -6.05 -6.82
C MET A 95 4.05 -6.61 -5.44
N ALA A 96 4.52 -5.75 -4.54
CA ALA A 96 4.85 -6.18 -3.18
C ALA A 96 3.59 -6.53 -2.36
N ILE A 97 2.53 -5.74 -2.45
CA ILE A 97 1.28 -5.99 -1.71
C ILE A 97 0.57 -7.24 -2.21
N GLU A 98 0.58 -7.51 -3.53
CA GLU A 98 -0.04 -8.70 -4.11
C GLU A 98 0.52 -10.00 -3.50
N ARG A 99 1.81 -10.01 -3.13
CA ARG A 99 2.41 -11.15 -2.41
C ARG A 99 1.74 -11.38 -1.04
N LEU A 100 1.46 -10.30 -0.30
CA LEU A 100 0.76 -10.37 0.98
C LEU A 100 -0.68 -10.83 0.76
N LEU A 101 -1.37 -10.26 -0.22
CA LEU A 101 -2.75 -10.60 -0.56
C LEU A 101 -2.91 -12.09 -0.95
N ARG A 102 -1.95 -12.65 -1.70
CA ARG A 102 -1.91 -14.10 -2.01
C ARG A 102 -1.81 -14.95 -0.76
N ARG A 103 -0.91 -14.60 0.17
CA ARG A 103 -0.77 -15.31 1.45
C ARG A 103 -2.03 -15.24 2.32
N LEU A 104 -2.75 -14.12 2.29
CA LEU A 104 -4.03 -13.99 2.97
C LEU A 104 -5.08 -14.91 2.34
N ARG A 105 -5.14 -14.96 1.00
CA ARG A 105 -6.04 -15.84 0.25
C ARG A 105 -5.75 -17.32 0.53
N GLU A 106 -4.47 -17.72 0.55
CA GLU A 106 -4.03 -19.09 0.88
C GLU A 106 -4.43 -19.51 2.30
N ARG A 107 -4.60 -18.54 3.22
CA ARG A 107 -5.10 -18.77 4.57
C ARG A 107 -6.63 -18.78 4.67
N GLY A 108 -7.34 -18.73 3.55
CA GLY A 108 -8.81 -18.69 3.52
C GLY A 108 -9.40 -17.36 3.98
N ILE A 109 -8.63 -16.28 3.98
CA ILE A 109 -9.12 -14.94 4.35
C ILE A 109 -9.72 -14.28 3.10
N THR A 110 -11.00 -13.94 3.18
CA THR A 110 -11.68 -13.11 2.18
C THR A 110 -11.39 -11.64 2.43
N PHE A 111 -10.94 -10.90 1.41
CA PHE A 111 -10.61 -9.48 1.53
C PHE A 111 -11.03 -8.70 0.28
N LEU A 112 -11.14 -7.38 0.47
CA LEU A 112 -11.19 -6.37 -0.58
C LEU A 112 -9.97 -5.46 -0.36
N ALA A 113 -9.17 -5.24 -1.40
CA ALA A 113 -7.91 -4.50 -1.34
C ALA A 113 -7.81 -3.51 -2.51
#